data_AF-A0A359AY07-F1
#
_entry.id   AF-A0A359AY07-F1
#
_cell.length_a   1.000
_cell.length_b   1.000
_cell.length_c   1.000
_cell.angle_alpha   90.00
_cell.angle_beta   90.00
_cell.angle_gamma   90.00
#
_symmetry.space_group_name_H-M   'P 1'
#
loop_
_entity.id
_entity.type
_entity.pdbx_description
1 polymer ?
#
loop_
_entity_poly.entity_id
_entity_poly.type
_entity_poly.pdbx_seq_one_letter_code
_entity_poly.pdbx_strand_id
1 'polypeptide(L)'
;MDSNQESASRWLNKKIGEAKGAYGLASAFTLLSAGCFVVFCRYLSQFAAWWLNDGQIAPMLLLYASAFLAGRYLLAYFASQFNYKAGNLIVSRIKKKLYPILLNNSQLDSTSSTLYVTKISDDLKPYFAFFIPYSMASVLVSALLLVISFWLEKWVGIILLVSLLVIPMQMIIIGVGAETLHNRHINLFLKYSAVFYNRLQTIAEIVNLDNFKPQYRF
;
A
#
# COMPACT_ATOMS: atom_id res chain seq x y z
N MET A 1 24.85 -10.64 -0.45
CA MET A 1 23.45 -10.80 -0.04
C MET A 1 22.58 -10.55 -1.27
N ASP A 2 22.69 -11.36 -2.34
CA ASP A 2 22.02 -11.03 -3.63
C ASP A 2 22.11 -12.18 -4.66
N SER A 3 21.25 -13.20 -4.55
CA SER A 3 21.05 -14.13 -5.69
C SER A 3 19.67 -14.81 -5.70
N ASN A 4 18.95 -14.86 -4.58
CA ASN A 4 17.62 -15.48 -4.50
C ASN A 4 16.44 -14.50 -4.65
N GLN A 5 16.67 -13.19 -4.61
CA GLN A 5 15.61 -12.17 -4.64
C GLN A 5 14.98 -12.01 -6.05
N GLU A 6 15.74 -12.28 -7.12
CA GLU A 6 15.21 -12.34 -8.49
C GLU A 6 14.25 -13.52 -8.72
N SER A 7 14.41 -14.65 -8.02
CA SER A 7 13.56 -15.82 -8.24
C SER A 7 12.19 -15.63 -7.61
N ALA A 8 12.13 -15.06 -6.40
CA ALA A 8 10.90 -14.82 -5.67
C ALA A 8 10.00 -13.78 -6.37
N SER A 9 10.58 -12.67 -6.84
CA SER A 9 9.84 -11.62 -7.55
C SER A 9 9.29 -12.11 -8.91
N ARG A 10 10.07 -12.88 -9.67
CA ARG A 10 9.60 -13.53 -10.91
C ARG A 10 8.51 -14.55 -10.65
N TRP A 11 8.61 -15.32 -9.57
CA TRP A 11 7.57 -16.29 -9.17
C TRP A 11 6.24 -15.62 -8.80
N LEU A 12 6.30 -14.52 -8.04
CA LEU A 12 5.13 -13.70 -7.70
C LEU A 12 4.51 -13.07 -8.96
N ASN A 13 5.31 -12.49 -9.85
CA ASN A 13 4.82 -11.90 -11.12
C ASN A 13 4.16 -12.94 -12.04
N LYS A 14 4.70 -14.16 -12.12
CA LYS A 14 4.08 -15.26 -12.87
C LYS A 14 2.70 -15.63 -12.29
N LYS A 15 2.55 -15.58 -10.96
CA LYS A 15 1.28 -15.82 -10.27
C LYS A 15 0.26 -14.70 -10.45
N ILE A 16 0.71 -13.43 -10.52
CA ILE A 16 -0.14 -12.29 -10.90
C ILE A 16 -0.63 -12.45 -12.35
N GLY A 17 0.23 -12.95 -13.23
CA GLY A 17 -0.07 -13.24 -14.63
C GLY A 17 -1.21 -14.25 -14.85
N GLU A 18 -1.34 -15.26 -13.99
CA GLU A 18 -2.42 -16.26 -14.04
C GLU A 18 -3.81 -15.67 -13.67
N ALA A 19 -3.86 -14.50 -13.03
CA ALA A 19 -5.10 -13.86 -12.58
C ALA A 19 -5.46 -12.56 -13.35
N LYS A 20 -4.82 -12.34 -14.52
CA LYS A 20 -4.99 -11.13 -15.34
C LYS A 20 -6.43 -10.78 -15.68
N GLY A 21 -7.30 -11.77 -15.90
CA GLY A 21 -8.71 -11.53 -16.25
C GLY A 21 -9.51 -10.84 -15.15
N ALA A 22 -9.30 -11.26 -13.89
CA ALA A 22 -10.00 -10.67 -12.74
C ALA A 22 -9.46 -9.26 -12.40
N TYR A 23 -8.14 -9.07 -12.50
CA TYR A 23 -7.53 -7.76 -12.32
C TYR A 23 -7.87 -6.78 -13.46
N GLY A 24 -8.00 -7.27 -14.70
CA GLY A 24 -8.37 -6.43 -15.84
C GLY A 24 -9.80 -5.87 -15.70
N LEU A 25 -10.75 -6.70 -15.29
CA LEU A 25 -12.14 -6.29 -15.08
C LEU A 25 -12.25 -5.32 -13.90
N ALA A 26 -11.53 -5.58 -12.81
CA ALA A 26 -11.47 -4.68 -11.67
C ALA A 26 -10.79 -3.34 -12.02
N SER A 27 -9.74 -3.36 -12.84
CA SER A 27 -9.06 -2.16 -13.34
C SER A 27 -9.99 -1.32 -14.24
N ALA A 28 -10.77 -1.97 -15.10
CA ALA A 28 -11.76 -1.28 -15.94
C ALA A 28 -12.82 -0.57 -15.09
N PHE A 29 -13.32 -1.19 -14.02
CA PHE A 29 -14.24 -0.55 -13.08
C PHE A 29 -13.59 0.63 -12.33
N THR A 30 -12.31 0.53 -11.95
CA THR A 30 -11.60 1.66 -11.32
C THR A 30 -11.43 2.84 -12.28
N LEU A 31 -11.13 2.57 -13.56
CA LEU A 31 -11.02 3.60 -14.59
C LEU A 31 -12.38 4.26 -14.86
N LEU A 32 -13.45 3.47 -14.92
CA LEU A 32 -14.81 3.98 -15.09
C LEU A 32 -15.21 4.88 -13.90
N SER A 33 -14.93 4.46 -12.67
CA SER A 33 -15.19 5.25 -11.46
C SER A 33 -14.40 6.56 -11.46
N ALA A 34 -13.13 6.54 -11.88
CA ALA A 34 -12.32 7.74 -12.04
C ALA A 34 -12.87 8.67 -13.14
N GLY A 35 -13.35 8.11 -14.25
CA GLY A 35 -14.04 8.88 -15.30
C GLY A 35 -15.30 9.58 -14.78
N CYS A 36 -16.15 8.88 -14.01
CA CYS A 36 -17.32 9.49 -13.37
C CYS A 36 -16.95 10.66 -12.45
N PHE A 37 -15.79 10.59 -11.79
CA PHE A 37 -15.31 11.70 -10.96
C PHE A 37 -14.96 12.95 -11.78
N VAL A 38 -14.29 12.77 -12.92
CA VAL A 38 -13.96 13.90 -13.79
C VAL A 38 -15.23 14.56 -14.32
N VAL A 39 -16.22 13.75 -14.69
CA VAL A 39 -17.54 14.25 -15.11
C VAL A 39 -18.22 15.02 -13.97
N PHE A 40 -18.18 14.51 -12.73
CA PHE A 40 -18.64 15.22 -11.55
C PHE A 40 -17.94 16.59 -11.37
N CYS A 41 -16.61 16.63 -11.45
CA CYS A 41 -15.84 17.87 -11.33
C CYS A 41 -16.21 18.89 -12.42
N ARG A 42 -16.49 18.43 -13.65
CA ARG A 42 -16.93 19.31 -14.74
C ARG A 42 -18.30 19.93 -14.46
N TYR A 43 -19.28 19.13 -14.02
CA TYR A 43 -20.60 19.66 -13.66
C TYR A 43 -20.54 20.62 -12.47
N LEU A 44 -19.72 20.30 -11.46
CA LEU A 44 -19.51 21.17 -10.31
C LEU A 44 -18.85 22.51 -10.72
N SER A 45 -17.85 22.46 -11.60
CA SER A 45 -17.20 23.67 -12.13
C SER A 45 -18.17 24.53 -12.94
N GLN A 46 -19.05 23.93 -13.74
CA GLN A 46 -20.08 24.66 -14.48
C GLN A 46 -21.09 25.30 -13.53
N PHE A 47 -21.56 24.58 -12.52
CA PHE A 47 -22.43 25.14 -11.48
C PHE A 47 -21.80 26.37 -10.80
N ALA A 48 -20.51 26.27 -10.42
CA ALA A 48 -19.80 27.38 -9.81
C ALA A 48 -19.67 28.59 -10.74
N ALA A 49 -19.39 28.38 -12.03
CA ALA A 49 -19.30 29.47 -13.02
C ALA A 49 -20.64 30.20 -13.21
N TRP A 50 -21.74 29.46 -13.35
CA TRP A 50 -23.08 30.04 -13.50
C TRP A 50 -23.52 30.79 -12.24
N TRP A 51 -23.24 30.25 -11.06
CA TRP A 51 -23.56 30.93 -9.81
C TRP A 51 -22.76 32.22 -9.63
N LEU A 52 -21.46 32.21 -9.96
CA LEU A 52 -20.58 33.36 -9.80
C LEU A 52 -20.85 34.48 -10.81
N ASN A 53 -21.20 34.14 -12.04
CA ASN A 53 -21.33 35.11 -13.14
C ASN A 53 -22.74 35.68 -13.27
N ASP A 54 -23.78 34.84 -13.09
CA ASP A 54 -25.18 35.22 -13.33
C ASP A 54 -26.01 35.34 -12.04
N GLY A 55 -25.47 34.95 -10.88
CA GLY A 55 -26.15 35.02 -9.58
C GLY A 55 -27.36 34.08 -9.45
N GLN A 56 -27.66 33.27 -10.46
CA GLN A 56 -28.76 32.31 -10.45
C GLN A 56 -28.29 30.93 -10.02
N ILE A 57 -29.01 30.35 -9.06
CA ILE A 57 -28.77 28.98 -8.60
C ILE A 57 -29.54 28.05 -9.53
N ALA A 58 -28.83 27.24 -10.30
CA ALA A 58 -29.42 26.20 -11.13
C ALA A 58 -29.39 24.84 -10.39
N PRO A 59 -30.44 24.47 -9.63
CA PRO A 59 -30.44 23.27 -8.80
C PRO A 59 -30.34 21.97 -9.61
N MET A 60 -30.71 22.00 -10.89
CA MET A 60 -30.63 20.83 -11.77
C MET A 60 -29.18 20.36 -12.01
N LEU A 61 -28.24 21.30 -12.18
CA LEU A 61 -26.81 21.00 -12.33
C LEU A 61 -26.24 20.35 -11.06
N LEU A 62 -26.70 20.79 -9.88
CA LEU A 62 -26.33 20.22 -8.59
C LEU A 62 -26.86 18.79 -8.43
N LEU A 63 -28.09 18.51 -8.89
CA LEU A 63 -28.68 17.16 -8.87
C LEU A 63 -27.91 16.20 -9.79
N TYR A 64 -27.50 16.64 -10.98
CA TYR A 64 -26.65 15.81 -11.84
C TYR A 64 -25.29 15.55 -11.20
N ALA A 65 -24.66 16.55 -10.58
CA ALA A 65 -23.40 16.38 -9.87
C ALA A 65 -23.54 15.36 -8.72
N SER A 66 -24.58 15.47 -7.88
CA SER A 66 -24.79 14.54 -6.78
C SER A 66 -25.08 13.11 -7.27
N ALA A 67 -25.84 12.96 -8.37
CA ALA A 67 -26.10 11.67 -8.99
C ALA A 67 -24.80 11.00 -9.51
N PHE A 68 -23.92 11.76 -10.18
CA PHE A 68 -22.62 11.24 -10.63
C PHE A 68 -21.68 10.90 -9.48
N LEU A 69 -21.75 11.64 -8.37
CA LEU A 69 -20.98 11.33 -7.16
C LEU A 69 -21.47 10.03 -6.50
N ALA A 70 -22.79 9.83 -6.40
CA ALA A 70 -23.38 8.59 -5.93
C ALA A 70 -23.01 7.40 -6.85
N GLY A 71 -23.05 7.61 -8.17
CA GLY A 71 -22.61 6.64 -9.17
C GLY A 71 -21.13 6.26 -9.00
N ARG A 72 -20.25 7.24 -8.78
CA ARG A 72 -18.83 6.99 -8.46
C ARG A 72 -18.70 6.09 -7.23
N TYR A 73 -19.41 6.38 -6.15
CA TYR A 73 -19.32 5.62 -4.90
C TYR A 73 -19.76 4.17 -5.10
N LEU A 74 -20.87 3.94 -5.81
CA LEU A 74 -21.34 2.60 -6.16
C LEU A 74 -20.29 1.85 -7.00
N LEU A 75 -19.77 2.48 -8.05
CA LEU A 75 -18.77 1.88 -8.92
C LEU A 75 -17.46 1.57 -8.18
N ALA A 76 -17.02 2.47 -7.29
CA ALA A 76 -15.84 2.25 -6.45
C ALA A 76 -16.05 1.09 -5.47
N TYR A 77 -17.26 0.96 -4.89
CA TYR A 77 -17.60 -0.14 -4.02
C TYR A 77 -17.56 -1.48 -4.75
N PHE A 78 -18.17 -1.57 -5.95
CA PHE A 78 -18.09 -2.78 -6.77
C PHE A 78 -16.65 -3.10 -7.18
N ALA A 79 -15.89 -2.09 -7.64
CA ALA A 79 -14.48 -2.26 -7.99
C ALA A 79 -13.66 -2.83 -6.82
N SER A 80 -13.87 -2.32 -5.60
CA SER A 80 -13.21 -2.80 -4.39
C SER A 80 -13.56 -4.26 -4.08
N GLN A 81 -14.83 -4.62 -4.19
CA GLN A 81 -15.29 -5.99 -3.95
C GLN A 81 -14.73 -6.99 -4.97
N PHE A 82 -14.65 -6.63 -6.25
CA PHE A 82 -14.04 -7.46 -7.28
C PHE A 82 -12.53 -7.62 -7.08
N ASN A 83 -11.82 -6.54 -6.74
CA ASN A 83 -10.40 -6.58 -6.40
C ASN A 83 -10.13 -7.49 -5.18
N TYR A 84 -10.95 -7.38 -4.14
CA TYR A 84 -10.81 -8.20 -2.93
C TYR A 84 -11.05 -9.70 -3.22
N LYS A 85 -12.10 -10.03 -3.98
CA LYS A 85 -12.38 -11.42 -4.40
C LYS A 85 -11.25 -11.99 -5.26
N ALA A 86 -10.71 -11.20 -6.19
CA ALA A 86 -9.60 -11.62 -7.04
C ALA A 86 -8.34 -11.95 -6.20
N GLY A 87 -7.98 -11.09 -5.25
CA GLY A 87 -6.84 -11.32 -4.35
C GLY A 87 -7.02 -12.55 -3.47
N ASN A 88 -8.20 -12.73 -2.87
CA ASN A 88 -8.49 -13.90 -2.03
C ASN A 88 -8.43 -15.22 -2.81
N LEU A 89 -8.83 -15.22 -4.09
CA LEU A 89 -8.81 -16.42 -4.94
C LEU A 89 -7.37 -16.86 -5.25
N ILE A 90 -6.44 -15.91 -5.43
CA ILE A 90 -5.01 -16.20 -5.64
C ILE A 90 -4.40 -16.80 -4.38
N VAL A 91 -4.65 -16.19 -3.23
CA VAL A 91 -4.15 -16.66 -1.93
C VAL A 91 -4.69 -18.06 -1.63
N SER A 92 -5.97 -18.32 -1.88
CA SER A 92 -6.58 -19.64 -1.69
C SER A 92 -5.94 -20.71 -2.60
N ARG A 93 -5.61 -20.38 -3.86
CA ARG A 93 -4.86 -21.28 -4.75
C ARG A 93 -3.44 -21.55 -4.27
N ILE A 94 -2.78 -20.56 -3.70
CA ILE A 94 -1.44 -20.72 -3.10
C ILE A 94 -1.54 -21.64 -1.87
N LYS A 95 -2.49 -21.40 -0.95
CA LYS A 95 -2.76 -22.28 0.20
C LYS A 95 -2.97 -23.74 -0.26
N LYS A 96 -3.82 -23.97 -1.27
CA LYS A 96 -4.10 -25.33 -1.78
C LYS A 96 -2.88 -26.05 -2.39
N LYS A 97 -1.94 -25.34 -3.02
CA LYS A 97 -0.71 -25.94 -3.56
C LYS A 97 0.36 -26.16 -2.50
N LEU A 98 0.43 -25.27 -1.51
CA LEU A 98 1.46 -25.29 -0.48
C LEU A 98 1.15 -26.35 0.61
N TYR A 99 -0.13 -26.52 0.94
CA TYR A 99 -0.61 -27.47 1.94
C TYR A 99 -0.12 -28.93 1.73
N PRO A 100 -0.27 -29.55 0.54
CA PRO A 100 0.20 -30.92 0.32
C PRO A 100 1.72 -31.06 0.29
N ILE A 101 2.46 -30.02 -0.13
CA ILE A 101 3.93 -30.05 -0.19
C ILE A 101 4.51 -30.05 1.23
N LEU A 102 3.93 -29.28 2.14
CA LEU A 102 4.34 -29.29 3.54
C LEU A 102 3.94 -30.56 4.28
N LEU A 103 2.76 -31.12 3.98
CA LEU A 103 2.33 -32.40 4.56
C LEU A 103 3.20 -33.59 4.13
N ASN A 104 3.76 -33.55 2.92
CA ASN A 104 4.51 -34.68 2.36
C ASN A 104 6.03 -34.61 2.60
N ASN A 105 6.57 -33.46 3.03
CA ASN A 105 8.02 -33.25 3.11
C ASN A 105 8.46 -32.47 4.36
N SER A 106 7.88 -32.79 5.53
CA SER A 106 8.26 -32.16 6.79
C SER A 106 9.36 -32.95 7.51
N GLN A 107 10.63 -32.62 7.24
CA GLN A 107 11.74 -32.87 8.18
C GLN A 107 11.70 -31.92 9.40
N LEU A 108 10.66 -31.09 9.50
CA LEU A 108 10.47 -30.08 10.54
C LEU A 108 9.35 -30.50 11.49
N ASP A 109 9.56 -30.24 12.78
CA ASP A 109 8.57 -30.48 13.84
C ASP A 109 7.18 -29.90 13.48
N SER A 110 6.11 -30.64 13.80
CA SER A 110 4.72 -30.37 13.40
C SER A 110 4.25 -28.94 13.79
N THR A 111 4.75 -28.45 14.92
CA THR A 111 4.48 -27.10 15.44
C THR A 111 5.17 -26.01 14.62
N SER A 112 6.40 -26.27 14.16
CA SER A 112 7.20 -25.32 13.40
C SER A 112 6.69 -25.16 11.97
N SER A 113 6.36 -26.28 11.31
CA SER A 113 5.81 -26.30 9.95
C SER A 113 4.44 -25.62 9.87
N THR A 114 3.59 -25.80 10.89
CA THR A 114 2.30 -25.10 11.00
C THR A 114 2.47 -23.58 11.18
N LEU A 115 3.44 -23.15 12.00
CA LEU A 115 3.76 -21.73 12.19
C LEU A 115 4.31 -21.08 10.91
N TYR A 116 5.17 -21.77 10.16
CA TYR A 116 5.70 -21.26 8.88
C TYR A 116 4.60 -21.10 7.84
N VAL A 117 3.68 -22.07 7.71
CA VAL A 117 2.56 -21.96 6.75
C VAL A 117 1.61 -20.83 7.12
N THR A 118 1.35 -20.67 8.42
CA THR A 118 0.44 -19.62 8.90
C THR A 118 1.05 -18.25 8.65
N LYS A 119 2.32 -18.02 9.05
CA LYS A 119 3.01 -16.75 8.77
C LYS A 119 3.12 -16.45 7.28
N ILE A 120 3.68 -17.38 6.50
CA ILE A 120 3.90 -17.15 5.07
C ILE A 120 2.57 -16.92 4.34
N SER A 121 1.54 -17.67 4.71
CA SER A 121 0.28 -17.56 4.00
C SER A 121 -0.61 -16.41 4.45
N ASP A 122 -0.55 -16.00 5.72
CA ASP A 122 -1.32 -14.86 6.20
C ASP A 122 -0.63 -13.54 5.87
N ASP A 123 0.71 -13.49 5.78
CA ASP A 123 1.45 -12.30 5.33
C ASP A 123 1.31 -12.07 3.82
N LEU A 124 1.20 -13.13 3.00
CA LEU A 124 0.96 -12.98 1.56
C LEU A 124 -0.45 -12.48 1.25
N LYS A 125 -1.41 -12.70 2.15
CA LYS A 125 -2.82 -12.40 1.88
C LYS A 125 -3.06 -10.90 1.70
N PRO A 126 -2.62 -10.01 2.61
CA PRO A 126 -2.71 -8.57 2.43
C PRO A 126 -2.00 -8.06 1.17
N TYR A 127 -0.87 -8.68 0.79
CA TYR A 127 -0.11 -8.28 -0.39
C TYR A 127 -0.94 -8.43 -1.68
N PHE A 128 -1.55 -9.61 -1.88
CA PHE A 128 -2.35 -9.87 -3.07
C PHE A 128 -3.76 -9.26 -3.03
N ALA A 129 -4.35 -9.13 -1.83
CA ALA A 129 -5.71 -8.64 -1.65
C ALA A 129 -5.82 -7.12 -1.58
N PHE A 130 -4.80 -6.42 -1.09
CA PHE A 130 -4.83 -4.97 -0.90
C PHE A 130 -3.69 -4.28 -1.63
N PHE A 131 -2.44 -4.67 -1.42
CA PHE A 131 -1.30 -3.91 -1.93
C PHE A 131 -1.28 -3.82 -3.46
N ILE A 132 -1.41 -4.95 -4.16
CA ILE A 132 -1.44 -4.98 -5.64
C ILE A 132 -2.61 -4.16 -6.21
N PRO A 133 -3.88 -4.40 -5.81
CA PRO A 133 -4.99 -3.64 -6.39
C PRO A 133 -4.92 -2.14 -6.09
N TYR A 134 -4.51 -1.74 -4.89
CA TYR A 134 -4.35 -0.31 -4.56
C TYR A 134 -3.19 0.34 -5.35
N SER A 135 -2.07 -0.36 -5.50
CA SER A 135 -0.93 0.15 -6.28
C SER A 135 -1.30 0.33 -7.76
N MET A 136 -1.96 -0.67 -8.37
CA MET A 136 -2.44 -0.59 -9.74
C MET A 136 -3.48 0.53 -9.92
N ALA A 137 -4.45 0.62 -9.00
CA ALA A 137 -5.46 1.68 -9.04
C ALA A 137 -4.82 3.07 -8.92
N SER A 138 -3.86 3.27 -8.02
CA SER A 138 -3.15 4.54 -7.87
C SER A 138 -2.45 4.94 -9.16
N VAL A 139 -1.69 4.03 -9.80
CA VAL A 139 -0.98 4.33 -11.04
C VAL A 139 -1.96 4.63 -12.19
N LEU A 140 -3.00 3.81 -12.35
CA LEU A 140 -4.00 3.98 -13.41
C LEU A 140 -4.79 5.29 -13.27
N VAL A 141 -5.26 5.59 -12.06
CA VAL A 141 -6.02 6.82 -11.78
C VAL A 141 -5.12 8.05 -11.95
N SER A 142 -3.90 8.02 -11.43
CA SER A 142 -2.93 9.10 -11.64
C SER A 142 -2.65 9.35 -13.13
N ALA A 143 -2.42 8.29 -13.91
CA ALA A 143 -2.19 8.41 -15.35
C ALA A 143 -3.43 8.96 -16.09
N LEU A 144 -4.63 8.47 -15.75
CA LEU A 144 -5.89 8.94 -16.35
C LEU A 144 -6.12 10.43 -16.07
N LEU A 145 -5.91 10.88 -14.84
CA LEU A 145 -6.04 12.31 -14.49
C LEU A 145 -5.03 13.17 -15.23
N LEU A 146 -3.81 12.67 -15.43
CA LEU A 146 -2.76 13.36 -16.16
C LEU A 146 -3.12 13.52 -17.65
N VAL A 147 -3.61 12.46 -18.30
CA VAL A 147 -4.08 12.50 -19.69
C VAL A 147 -5.25 13.47 -19.85
N ILE A 148 -6.21 13.44 -18.94
CA ILE A 148 -7.37 14.35 -18.95
C ILE A 148 -6.93 15.79 -18.75
N SER A 149 -5.99 16.05 -17.83
CA SER A 149 -5.46 17.40 -17.62
C SER A 149 -4.77 17.93 -18.88
N PHE A 150 -4.02 17.10 -19.61
CA PHE A 150 -3.42 17.48 -20.89
C PHE A 150 -4.46 17.81 -21.95
N TRP A 151 -5.59 17.11 -21.95
CA TRP A 151 -6.70 17.33 -22.87
C TRP A 151 -7.43 18.66 -22.59
N LEU A 152 -7.58 19.03 -21.31
CA LEU A 152 -8.21 20.29 -20.92
C LEU A 152 -7.28 21.48 -21.17
N GLU A 153 -6.08 21.46 -20.59
CA GLU A 153 -5.12 22.56 -20.68
C GLU A 153 -3.68 22.02 -20.68
N LYS A 154 -2.97 22.25 -21.79
CA LYS A 154 -1.62 21.71 -21.99
C LYS A 154 -0.63 22.22 -20.93
N TRP A 155 -0.71 23.49 -20.55
CA TRP A 155 0.17 24.09 -19.56
C TRP A 155 -0.01 23.49 -18.17
N VAL A 156 -1.26 23.27 -17.75
CA VAL A 156 -1.58 22.66 -16.46
C VAL A 156 -1.05 21.22 -16.41
N GLY A 157 -1.23 20.46 -17.50
CA GLY A 157 -0.69 19.11 -17.62
C GLY A 157 0.83 19.05 -17.47
N ILE A 158 1.57 19.97 -18.10
CA ILE A 158 3.04 20.05 -17.98
C ILE A 158 3.46 20.35 -16.54
N ILE A 159 2.84 21.35 -15.89
CA ILE A 159 3.15 21.66 -14.48
C ILE A 159 2.91 20.45 -13.58
N LEU A 160 1.78 19.75 -13.75
CA LEU A 160 1.46 18.56 -12.96
C LEU A 160 2.46 17.42 -13.19
N LEU A 161 2.90 17.21 -14.43
CA LEU A 161 3.91 16.20 -14.75
C LEU A 161 5.25 16.51 -14.08
N VAL A 162 5.69 17.77 -14.12
CA VAL A 162 6.91 18.20 -13.42
C VAL A 162 6.77 17.99 -11.91
N SER A 163 5.65 18.41 -11.32
CA SER A 163 5.38 18.23 -9.89
C SER A 163 5.36 16.75 -9.47
N LEU A 164 4.74 15.89 -10.29
CA LEU A 164 4.68 14.44 -10.08
C LEU A 164 6.09 13.82 -10.01
N LEU A 165 7.08 14.36 -10.71
CA LEU A 165 8.46 13.88 -10.66
C LEU A 165 9.26 14.50 -9.51
N VAL A 166 9.07 15.80 -9.28
CA VAL A 166 9.85 16.57 -8.30
C VAL A 166 9.51 16.15 -6.87
N ILE A 167 8.24 15.93 -6.55
CA ILE A 167 7.81 15.56 -5.18
C ILE A 167 8.45 14.23 -4.73
N PRO A 168 8.37 13.10 -5.49
CA PRO A 168 9.02 11.86 -5.11
C PRO A 168 10.54 11.95 -5.07
N MET A 169 11.16 12.74 -5.97
CA MET A 169 12.60 12.94 -5.95
C MET A 169 13.06 13.54 -4.61
N GLN A 170 12.37 14.58 -4.14
CA GLN A 170 12.64 15.18 -2.84
C GLN A 170 12.36 14.19 -1.70
N MET A 171 11.28 13.41 -1.80
CA MET A 171 10.93 12.40 -0.80
C MET A 171 12.01 11.32 -0.65
N ILE A 172 12.63 10.88 -1.75
CA ILE A 172 13.72 9.90 -1.71
C ILE A 172 14.94 10.48 -0.99
N ILE A 173 15.34 11.71 -1.34
CA ILE A 173 16.51 12.37 -0.74
C ILE A 173 16.33 12.54 0.76
N ILE A 174 15.17 13.07 1.18
CA ILE A 174 14.86 13.29 2.60
C ILE A 174 14.69 11.95 3.33
N GLY A 175 14.05 10.97 2.69
CA GLY A 175 13.79 9.64 3.25
C GLY A 175 15.07 8.89 3.60
N VAL A 176 16.05 8.88 2.69
CA VAL A 176 17.36 8.25 2.96
C VAL A 176 18.08 8.94 4.14
N GLY A 177 18.01 10.27 4.20
CA GLY A 177 18.55 11.02 5.34
C GLY A 177 17.88 10.65 6.66
N ALA A 178 16.55 10.59 6.68
CA ALA A 178 15.77 10.22 7.85
C ALA A 178 16.01 8.77 8.28
N GLU A 179 16.15 7.84 7.33
CA GLU A 179 16.41 6.43 7.59
C GLU A 179 17.76 6.21 8.28
N THR A 180 18.82 6.86 7.79
CA THR A 180 20.15 6.75 8.42
C THR A 180 20.16 7.25 9.87
N LEU A 181 19.46 8.36 10.12
CA LEU A 181 19.31 8.91 11.47
C LEU A 181 18.46 7.99 12.37
N HIS A 182 17.34 7.49 11.85
CA HIS A 182 16.48 6.55 12.56
C HIS A 182 17.23 5.28 12.94
N ASN A 183 17.97 4.68 12.01
CA ASN A 183 18.78 3.48 12.24
C ASN A 183 19.84 3.71 13.32
N ARG A 184 20.45 4.90 13.37
CA ARG A 184 21.38 5.27 14.44
C ARG A 184 20.68 5.33 15.81
N HIS A 185 19.51 5.95 15.90
CA HIS A 185 18.73 6.01 17.14
C HIS A 185 18.29 4.62 17.62
N ILE A 186 17.81 3.76 16.71
CA ILE A 186 17.44 2.39 17.03
C ILE A 186 18.64 1.58 17.50
N ASN A 187 19.80 1.70 16.83
CA ASN A 187 21.01 0.99 17.25
C ASN A 187 21.46 1.39 18.66
N LEU A 188 21.43 2.70 18.96
CA LEU A 188 21.74 3.21 20.30
C LEU A 188 20.73 2.69 21.33
N PHE A 189 19.43 2.75 21.02
CA PHE A 189 18.38 2.23 21.87
C PHE A 189 18.61 0.74 22.18
N LEU A 190 18.88 -0.09 21.17
CA LEU A 190 19.16 -1.53 21.35
C LEU A 190 20.38 -1.78 22.25
N LYS A 191 21.45 -0.98 22.12
CA LYS A 191 22.62 -1.07 22.99
C LYS A 191 22.25 -0.74 24.45
N TYR A 192 21.50 0.33 24.69
CA TYR A 192 21.03 0.67 26.02
C TYR A 192 20.07 -0.38 26.59
N SER A 193 19.17 -0.93 25.78
CA SER A 193 18.29 -2.04 26.18
C SER A 193 19.07 -3.29 26.56
N ALA A 194 20.14 -3.63 25.83
CA ALA A 194 20.99 -4.76 26.17
C ALA A 194 21.73 -4.55 27.50
N VAL A 195 22.27 -3.34 27.72
CA VAL A 195 22.90 -2.98 29.01
C VAL A 195 21.88 -3.04 30.15
N PHE A 196 20.69 -2.49 29.96
CA PHE A 196 19.61 -2.52 30.94
C PHE A 196 19.17 -3.96 31.26
N TYR A 197 18.99 -4.79 30.23
CA TYR A 197 18.64 -6.20 30.37
C TYR A 197 19.69 -6.96 31.18
N ASN A 198 20.98 -6.77 30.86
CA ASN A 198 22.06 -7.39 31.62
C ASN A 198 22.05 -6.96 33.09
N ARG A 199 21.80 -5.67 33.37
CA ARG A 199 21.70 -5.18 34.76
C ARG A 199 20.52 -5.77 35.52
N LEU A 200 19.36 -5.96 34.87
CA LEU A 200 18.22 -6.65 35.49
C LEU A 200 18.55 -8.11 35.82
N GLN A 201 19.22 -8.81 34.91
CA GLN A 201 19.59 -10.21 35.12
C GLN A 201 20.64 -10.37 36.24
N THR A 202 21.60 -9.45 36.32
CA THR A 202 22.69 -9.50 37.29
C THR A 202 22.37 -8.75 38.60
N ILE A 203 21.13 -8.26 38.79
CA ILE A 203 20.78 -7.39 39.93
C ILE A 203 21.04 -8.06 41.29
N ALA A 204 20.75 -9.36 41.39
CA ALA A 204 20.99 -10.13 42.61
C ALA A 204 22.49 -10.24 42.94
N GLU A 205 23.34 -10.43 41.92
CA GLU A 205 24.80 -10.48 42.10
C GLU A 205 25.38 -9.11 42.45
N ILE A 206 24.87 -8.04 41.85
CA ILE A 206 25.30 -6.66 42.14
C ILE A 206 25.01 -6.29 43.60
N VAL A 207 23.83 -6.66 44.10
CA VAL A 207 23.44 -6.44 45.49
C VAL A 207 24.30 -7.27 46.45
N ASN A 208 24.55 -8.55 46.12
CA ASN A 208 25.34 -9.44 46.97
C ASN A 208 26.81 -9.02 47.08
N LEU A 209 27.36 -8.37 46.06
CA LEU A 209 28.75 -7.89 46.02
C LEU A 209 28.92 -6.43 46.49
N ASP A 210 27.83 -5.76 46.91
CA ASP A 210 27.79 -4.34 47.27
C ASP A 210 28.43 -3.42 46.20
N ASN A 211 28.31 -3.81 44.93
CA ASN A 211 29.07 -3.24 43.82
C ASN A 211 28.26 -2.19 43.02
N PHE A 212 27.62 -1.27 43.73
CA PHE A 212 26.72 -0.29 43.12
C PHE A 212 27.47 0.86 42.42
N LYS A 213 28.61 1.31 42.94
CA LYS A 213 29.33 2.50 42.43
C LYS A 213 29.77 2.40 40.97
N PRO A 214 30.36 1.29 40.47
CA PRO A 214 30.76 1.17 39.07
C PRO A 214 29.56 1.07 38.12
N GLN A 215 28.42 0.58 38.61
CA GLN A 215 27.23 0.40 37.81
C GLN A 215 26.63 1.74 37.35
N TYR A 216 26.77 2.82 38.13
CA TYR A 216 26.25 4.15 37.79
C TYR A 216 27.02 4.92 36.70
N ARG A 217 28.21 4.46 36.29
CA ARG A 217 29.09 5.20 35.36
C ARG A 217 28.90 4.85 33.88
N PHE A 218 27.66 4.75 33.42
CA PHE A 218 27.32 4.54 32.00
C PHE A 218 26.27 5.55 31.54
#